data_AF-A0A1G1GXH5-F1
#
_entry.id   AF-A0A1G1GXH5-F1
#
_cell.length_a   1.000
_cell.length_b   1.000
_cell.length_c   1.000
_cell.angle_alpha   90.00
_cell.angle_beta   90.00
_cell.angle_gamma   90.00
#
_symmetry.space_group_name_H-M   'P 1'
#
loop_
_entity.id
_entity.type
_entity.pdbx_description
1 polymer ?
#
loop_
_entity_poly.entity_id
_entity_poly.type
_entity_poly.pdbx_seq_one_letter_code
_entity_poly.pdbx_strand_id
1 'polypeptide(L)'
;MKTVEKDSVLKNEVCLRFCPYYKEGKKEDLSCRGYAVVERFLQQGRLVSIPASCSKCDPAGIELIVQRLCMYCDFHEDGCDFFQDRTARPCGGFALLAGLIADGALKAGDL
;
A
#
# COMPACT_ATOMS: atom_id res chain seq x y z
N MET A 1 -3.29 26.43 -10.70
CA MET A 1 -3.96 25.91 -9.48
C MET A 1 -3.02 24.92 -8.81
N LYS A 2 -2.85 25.04 -7.48
CA LYS A 2 -1.83 24.38 -6.68
C LYS A 2 -2.12 22.87 -6.55
N THR A 3 -1.24 22.02 -7.05
CA THR A 3 -1.30 20.55 -6.94
C THR A 3 -0.41 20.00 -5.80
N VAL A 4 -0.09 20.83 -4.80
CA VAL A 4 1.02 20.55 -3.84
C VAL A 4 0.56 19.88 -2.53
N GLU A 5 -0.73 19.78 -2.23
CA GLU A 5 -1.17 19.40 -0.87
C GLU A 5 -1.79 18.00 -0.74
N LYS A 6 -2.29 17.39 -1.82
CA LYS A 6 -3.02 16.11 -1.73
C LYS A 6 -2.10 14.89 -1.69
N ASP A 7 -0.98 14.97 -2.39
CA ASP A 7 0.03 13.91 -2.48
C ASP A 7 0.79 13.74 -1.15
N SER A 8 1.14 14.86 -0.49
CA SER A 8 1.89 14.86 0.77
C SER A 8 1.10 14.29 1.95
N VAL A 9 -0.21 14.53 2.02
CA VAL A 9 -1.06 13.99 3.09
C VAL A 9 -1.22 12.48 2.94
N LEU A 10 -1.58 12.00 1.75
CA LEU A 10 -1.76 10.57 1.54
C LEU A 10 -0.45 9.79 1.73
N LYS A 11 0.66 10.36 1.27
CA LYS A 11 2.00 9.81 1.48
C LYS A 11 2.37 9.72 2.96
N ASN A 12 2.00 10.71 3.77
CA ASN A 12 2.20 10.61 5.22
C ASN A 12 1.28 9.57 5.86
N GLU A 13 0.03 9.47 5.42
CA GLU A 13 -0.94 8.53 5.97
C GLU A 13 -0.59 7.07 5.65
N VAL A 14 0.00 6.79 4.49
CA VAL A 14 0.35 5.43 4.06
C VAL A 14 1.84 5.15 4.28
N CYS A 15 2.73 5.93 3.68
CA CYS A 15 4.15 5.60 3.61
C CYS A 15 4.85 5.83 4.95
N LEU A 16 4.63 6.98 5.60
CA LEU A 16 5.27 7.27 6.89
C LEU A 16 4.80 6.33 8.00
N ARG A 17 3.53 5.90 7.95
CA ARG A 17 2.90 5.11 9.03
C ARG A 17 3.01 3.61 8.83
N PHE A 18 2.98 3.12 7.59
CA PHE A 18 2.92 1.68 7.30
C PHE A 18 4.12 1.14 6.52
N CYS A 19 4.91 1.99 5.85
CA CYS A 19 5.97 1.50 4.97
C CYS A 19 7.33 1.50 5.69
N PRO A 20 7.91 0.33 6.02
CA PRO A 20 9.24 0.27 6.65
C PRO A 20 10.37 0.69 5.70
N TYR A 21 10.08 0.83 4.41
CA TYR A 21 11.05 1.19 3.37
C TYR A 21 11.08 2.68 3.06
N TYR A 22 10.05 3.42 3.47
CA TYR A 22 9.94 4.84 3.20
C TYR A 22 10.99 5.63 4.00
N LYS A 23 11.65 6.58 3.34
CA LYS A 23 12.66 7.46 3.95
C LYS A 23 12.26 8.91 3.71
N GLU A 24 11.94 9.62 4.79
CA GLU A 24 11.60 11.04 4.72
C GLU A 24 12.74 11.86 4.11
N GLY A 25 12.40 12.86 3.32
CA GLY A 25 13.36 13.75 2.66
C GLY A 25 14.08 13.14 1.45
N LYS A 26 13.82 11.88 1.10
CA LYS A 26 14.27 11.31 -0.19
C LYS A 26 13.25 11.58 -1.29
N LYS A 27 13.77 11.90 -2.47
CA LYS A 27 12.97 11.95 -3.70
C LYS A 27 12.57 10.52 -4.05
N GLU A 28 11.28 10.27 -4.14
CA GLU A 28 10.72 8.99 -4.55
C GLU A 28 10.25 9.16 -5.99
N ASP A 29 10.94 8.54 -6.94
CA ASP A 29 10.60 8.62 -8.36
C ASP A 29 9.51 7.60 -8.74
N LEU A 30 9.23 6.61 -7.87
CA LEU A 30 8.22 5.58 -8.02
C LEU A 30 7.30 5.54 -6.80
N SER A 31 6.06 5.07 -6.99
CA SER A 31 5.11 4.80 -5.91
C SER A 31 4.75 3.32 -5.88
N CYS A 32 4.65 2.72 -4.68
CA CYS A 32 4.33 1.29 -4.62
C CYS A 32 2.90 1.03 -5.10
N ARG A 33 2.65 -0.11 -5.75
CA ARG A 33 1.33 -0.40 -6.32
C ARG A 33 0.21 -0.37 -5.27
N GLY A 34 0.50 -0.79 -4.03
CA GLY A 34 -0.45 -0.70 -2.92
C GLY A 34 -0.86 0.74 -2.59
N TYR A 35 0.06 1.71 -2.66
CA TYR A 35 -0.24 3.13 -2.47
C TYR A 35 -1.22 3.63 -3.53
N ALA A 36 -0.93 3.35 -4.81
CA ALA A 36 -1.78 3.78 -5.93
C ALA A 36 -3.21 3.21 -5.83
N VAL A 37 -3.37 1.97 -5.35
CA VAL A 37 -4.69 1.37 -5.13
C VAL A 37 -5.44 2.07 -3.98
N VAL A 38 -4.78 2.33 -2.86
CA VAL A 38 -5.38 3.06 -1.72
C VAL A 38 -5.80 4.47 -2.15
N GLU A 39 -4.94 5.17 -2.89
CA GLU A 39 -5.26 6.49 -3.46
C GLU A 39 -6.53 6.44 -4.30
N ARG A 40 -6.61 5.47 -5.21
CA ARG A 40 -7.78 5.29 -6.08
C ARG A 40 -9.05 5.04 -5.27
N PHE A 41 -9.00 4.22 -4.22
CA PHE A 41 -10.18 3.95 -3.38
C PHE A 41 -10.65 5.17 -2.60
N LEU A 42 -9.72 6.00 -2.11
CA LEU A 42 -10.07 7.28 -1.48
C LEU A 42 -10.71 8.23 -2.50
N GLN A 43 -10.15 8.34 -3.71
CA GLN A 43 -10.70 9.19 -4.77
C GLN A 43 -12.10 8.74 -5.22
N GLN A 44 -12.37 7.44 -5.19
CA GLN A 44 -13.67 6.86 -5.52
C GLN A 44 -14.66 6.89 -4.35
N GLY A 45 -14.27 7.37 -3.16
CA GLY A 45 -15.10 7.34 -1.96
C GLY A 45 -15.41 5.92 -1.43
N ARG A 46 -14.66 4.92 -1.90
CA ARG A 46 -14.77 3.52 -1.45
C ARG A 46 -14.05 3.31 -0.11
N LEU A 47 -13.03 4.12 0.14
CA LEU A 47 -12.41 4.26 1.44
C LEU A 47 -12.67 5.70 1.92
N VAL A 48 -13.16 5.86 3.15
CA VAL A 48 -13.50 7.18 3.70
C VAL A 48 -12.30 7.79 4.44
N SER A 49 -11.46 6.95 5.04
CA SER A 49 -10.23 7.35 5.72
C SER A 49 -9.23 6.21 5.81
N ILE A 50 -7.96 6.54 6.05
CA ILE A 50 -6.92 5.56 6.36
C ILE A 50 -6.93 5.35 7.88
N PRO A 51 -7.10 4.11 8.37
CA PRO A 51 -7.17 3.86 9.80
C PRO A 51 -5.83 4.15 10.49
N ALA A 52 -5.85 4.50 11.78
CA ALA A 52 -4.66 4.81 12.60
C ALA A 52 -3.69 3.61 12.75
N SER A 53 -4.25 2.41 12.67
CA SER A 53 -3.57 1.12 12.61
C SER A 53 -4.51 0.14 11.93
N CYS A 54 -3.99 -0.99 11.45
CA CYS A 54 -4.81 -2.09 10.98
C CYS A 54 -4.65 -3.30 11.89
N SER A 55 -5.64 -4.20 11.87
CA SER A 55 -5.45 -5.54 12.42
C SER A 55 -4.24 -6.23 11.80
N LYS A 56 -3.70 -7.22 12.53
CA LYS A 56 -2.55 -8.01 12.04
C LYS A 56 -2.89 -8.56 10.65
N CYS A 57 -2.02 -8.24 9.69
CA CYS A 57 -2.10 -8.79 8.34
C CYS A 57 -2.05 -10.31 8.44
N ASP A 58 -3.12 -10.99 8.04
CA ASP A 58 -3.07 -12.45 7.94
C ASP A 58 -2.26 -12.85 6.67
N PRO A 59 -1.56 -13.99 6.70
CA PRO A 59 -0.77 -14.44 5.56
C PRO A 59 -1.58 -14.66 4.26
N ALA A 60 -2.85 -15.04 4.37
CA ALA A 60 -3.69 -15.33 3.21
C ALA A 60 -4.10 -14.04 2.46
N GLY A 61 -4.41 -12.97 3.20
CA GLY A 61 -4.68 -11.65 2.65
C GLY A 61 -3.46 -11.07 1.94
N ILE A 62 -2.27 -11.26 2.52
CA ILE A 62 -1.01 -10.87 1.89
C ILE A 62 -0.75 -11.65 0.60
N GLU A 63 -0.95 -12.96 0.59
CA GLU A 63 -0.77 -13.76 -0.63
C GLU A 63 -1.75 -13.36 -1.74
N LEU A 64 -3.01 -13.12 -1.41
CA LEU A 64 -3.99 -12.62 -2.38
C LEU A 64 -3.54 -11.28 -3.00
N ILE A 65 -3.07 -10.35 -2.17
CA ILE A 65 -2.53 -9.07 -2.64
C ILE A 65 -1.33 -9.27 -3.55
N VAL A 66 -0.44 -10.19 -3.21
CA VAL A 66 0.75 -10.44 -4.02
C VAL A 66 0.36 -11.00 -5.39
N GLN A 67 -0.51 -12.00 -5.42
CA GLN A 67 -0.99 -12.61 -6.66
C GLN A 67 -1.69 -11.61 -7.59
N ARG A 68 -2.40 -10.62 -7.04
CA ARG A 68 -3.18 -9.67 -7.83
C ARG A 68 -2.43 -8.40 -8.21
N LEU A 69 -1.58 -7.88 -7.32
CA LEU A 69 -1.02 -6.53 -7.45
C LEU A 69 0.49 -6.53 -7.64
N CYS A 70 1.21 -7.51 -7.10
CA CYS A 70 2.68 -7.46 -7.11
C CYS A 70 3.26 -7.65 -8.51
N MET A 71 2.61 -8.48 -9.35
CA MET A 71 3.02 -8.68 -10.74
C MET A 71 2.95 -7.40 -11.60
N TYR A 72 2.21 -6.39 -11.14
CA TYR A 72 2.10 -5.10 -11.80
C TYR A 72 2.85 -4.01 -11.05
N CYS A 73 3.64 -4.32 -10.03
CA CYS A 73 4.32 -3.30 -9.23
C CYS A 73 5.61 -2.86 -9.93
N ASP A 74 5.84 -1.55 -10.04
CA ASP A 74 7.04 -1.04 -10.72
C ASP A 74 8.32 -1.46 -9.98
N PHE A 75 8.25 -1.63 -8.65
CA PHE A 75 9.34 -2.19 -7.84
C PHE A 75 9.63 -3.68 -8.08
N HIS A 76 8.79 -4.40 -8.81
CA HIS A 76 9.03 -5.80 -9.15
C HIS A 76 10.23 -5.94 -10.08
N GLU A 77 10.38 -5.02 -11.06
CA GLU A 77 11.49 -5.02 -12.01
C GLU A 77 12.82 -4.62 -11.34
N ASP A 78 12.76 -3.75 -10.33
CA ASP A 78 13.93 -3.21 -9.61
C ASP A 78 14.44 -4.10 -8.45
N GLY A 79 13.93 -5.33 -8.31
CA GLY A 79 14.41 -6.27 -7.30
C GLY A 79 13.78 -6.07 -5.92
N CYS A 80 12.47 -6.32 -5.82
CA CYS A 80 11.77 -6.31 -4.53
C CYS A 80 12.07 -7.59 -3.72
N ASP A 81 12.88 -7.48 -2.67
CA ASP A 81 13.19 -8.59 -1.74
C ASP A 81 11.92 -9.28 -1.20
N PHE A 82 10.87 -8.51 -0.93
CA PHE A 82 9.59 -9.05 -0.46
C PHE A 82 8.97 -10.02 -1.48
N PHE A 83 9.13 -9.78 -2.77
CA PHE A 83 8.61 -10.67 -3.80
C PHE A 83 9.54 -11.87 -4.03
N GLN A 84 10.85 -11.64 -4.08
CA GLN A 84 11.83 -12.63 -4.51
C GLN A 84 11.91 -13.85 -3.58
N ASP A 85 11.94 -13.63 -2.26
CA ASP A 85 12.14 -14.73 -1.31
C ASP A 85 11.25 -14.64 -0.04
N ARG A 86 10.40 -13.62 0.03
CA ARG A 86 9.48 -13.34 1.16
C ARG A 86 10.21 -13.13 2.51
N THR A 87 11.51 -12.88 2.51
CA THR A 87 12.28 -12.61 3.74
C THR A 87 12.02 -11.20 4.26
N ALA A 88 11.74 -10.26 3.36
CA ALA A 88 11.41 -8.89 3.69
C ALA A 88 9.92 -8.73 4.06
N ARG A 89 9.56 -7.61 4.70
CA ARG A 89 8.16 -7.28 5.00
C ARG A 89 7.44 -6.77 3.75
N PRO A 90 6.10 -6.88 3.67
CA PRO A 90 5.36 -6.22 2.59
C PRO A 90 5.57 -4.70 2.63
N CYS A 91 5.41 -4.05 1.47
CA CYS A 91 5.40 -2.58 1.43
C CYS A 91 4.20 -2.02 2.22
N GLY A 92 4.27 -0.76 2.63
CA GLY A 92 3.23 -0.15 3.47
C GLY A 92 1.84 -0.16 2.84
N GLY A 93 1.76 0.01 1.52
CA GLY A 93 0.50 -0.09 0.80
C GLY A 93 -0.12 -1.50 0.85
N PHE A 94 0.69 -2.56 0.73
CA PHE A 94 0.19 -3.93 0.85
C PHE A 94 -0.16 -4.30 2.29
N ALA A 95 0.62 -3.85 3.26
CA ALA A 95 0.29 -4.02 4.68
C ALA A 95 -1.06 -3.36 5.02
N LEU A 96 -1.28 -2.13 4.55
CA LEU A 96 -2.53 -1.41 4.72
C LEU A 96 -3.71 -2.12 4.04
N LEU A 97 -3.57 -2.53 2.77
CA LEU A 97 -4.65 -3.24 2.06
C LEU A 97 -5.00 -4.57 2.72
N ALA A 98 -4.00 -5.34 3.20
CA ALA A 98 -4.25 -6.59 3.91
C ALA A 98 -5.01 -6.33 5.21
N GLY A 99 -4.62 -5.28 5.93
CA GLY A 99 -5.31 -4.82 7.12
C GLY A 99 -6.77 -4.43 6.86
N LEU A 100 -7.01 -3.62 5.83
CA LEU A 100 -8.36 -3.20 5.44
C LEU A 100 -9.26 -4.37 5.03
N ILE A 101 -8.69 -5.41 4.41
CA ILE A 101 -9.42 -6.65 4.10
C ILE A 101 -9.74 -7.43 5.37
N ALA A 102 -8.76 -7.58 6.27
CA ALA A 102 -8.94 -8.27 7.55
C ALA A 102 -9.99 -7.57 8.44
N ASP A 103 -10.03 -6.24 8.39
CA ASP A 103 -10.99 -5.41 9.12
C ASP A 103 -12.38 -5.35 8.42
N GLY A 104 -12.52 -5.95 7.23
CA GLY A 104 -13.77 -5.96 6.45
C GLY A 104 -14.12 -4.64 5.77
N ALA A 105 -13.23 -3.65 5.80
CA ALA A 105 -13.39 -2.36 5.13
C ALA A 105 -13.24 -2.47 3.60
N LEU A 106 -12.50 -3.49 3.14
CA LEU A 106 -12.40 -3.89 1.74
C LEU A 106 -12.66 -5.40 1.60
N LYS A 107 -13.10 -5.83 0.44
CA LYS A 107 -13.22 -7.24 0.07
C LYS A 107 -12.09 -7.62 -0.87
N ALA A 108 -11.66 -8.88 -0.83
CA ALA A 108 -10.67 -9.41 -1.77
C ALA A 108 -11.04 -9.17 -3.25
N GLY A 109 -12.33 -9.20 -3.59
CA GLY A 109 -12.84 -8.91 -4.94
C GLY A 109 -12.75 -7.43 -5.36
N ASP A 110 -12.41 -6.53 -4.44
CA ASP A 110 -12.23 -5.10 -4.74
C ASP A 110 -10.87 -4.79 -5.36
N LEU A 111 -9.90 -5.72 -5.19
CA LEU A 111 -8.52 -5.65 -5.69
C LEU A 111 -8.37 -6.24 -7.09
#